data_AF-A0A8H7M6X8-F1
#
_entry.id   AF-A0A8H7M6X8-F1
#
_cell.length_a   1.000
_cell.length_b   1.000
_cell.length_c   1.000
_cell.angle_alpha   90.00
_cell.angle_beta   90.00
_cell.angle_gamma   90.00
#
_symmetry.space_group_name_H-M   'P 1'
#
loop_
_entity.id
_entity.type
_entity.pdbx_description
1 polymer ?
#
loop_
_entity_poly.entity_id
_entity_poly.type
_entity_poly.pdbx_seq_one_letter_code
_entity_poly.pdbx_strand_id
1 'polypeptide(L)'
;MFRAWASSWPEIIPRANAIDFSSAPPNLTTLGNNSLFTHWRPKAHFIAPNSWMNDPMTLWYKADGQGGGKFKASYQAHPHHVQWGNISQASAASDDLIHWKDVPSWKDDRLTLYPSQPNDRLGVFDGTVIPKGYKGFPTVIYTGVKYLPTGWTIPYTPGTETQNLAWTEDDGVTWKKLETNPSWEWLFQSTTIERLTASNPGVPVPPTTFNGTRPM
;
A
#
# COMPACT_ATOMS: atom_id res chain seq x y z
N MET A 1 22.32 10.21 -20.83
CA MET A 1 23.51 9.96 -20.00
C MET A 1 23.02 9.62 -18.60
N PHE A 2 22.93 8.33 -18.26
CA PHE A 2 22.39 7.86 -16.98
C PHE A 2 23.37 8.18 -15.84
N ARG A 3 23.03 9.15 -14.99
CA ARG A 3 23.71 9.34 -13.70
C ARG A 3 22.97 8.52 -12.65
N ALA A 4 23.46 7.31 -12.41
CA ALA A 4 23.11 6.55 -11.22
C ALA A 4 23.63 7.33 -10.00
N TRP A 5 22.73 7.95 -9.24
CA TRP A 5 23.05 8.48 -7.91
C TRP A 5 23.19 7.30 -6.94
N ALA A 6 24.34 6.63 -7.02
CA ALA A 6 24.78 5.64 -6.05
C ALA A 6 25.65 6.28 -4.95
N SER A 7 25.38 7.52 -4.57
CA SER A 7 26.15 8.22 -3.54
C SER A 7 25.30 8.51 -2.31
N SER A 8 25.73 7.92 -1.19
CA SER A 8 25.29 8.08 0.21
C SER A 8 24.23 7.10 0.72
N TRP A 9 24.64 5.84 0.89
CA TRP A 9 24.07 4.94 1.89
C TRP A 9 24.92 5.04 3.17
N PRO A 10 24.41 5.58 4.29
CA PRO A 10 24.93 5.23 5.59
C PRO A 10 24.34 3.87 5.99
N GLU A 11 25.21 2.90 6.25
CA GLU A 11 24.93 1.50 6.64
C GLU A 11 24.35 0.55 5.57
N ILE A 12 24.94 0.53 4.38
CA ILE A 12 25.19 -0.80 3.78
C ILE A 12 26.38 -1.36 4.55
N ILE A 13 26.15 -2.28 5.48
CA ILE A 13 27.22 -3.08 6.08
C ILE A 13 28.04 -3.63 4.90
N PRO A 14 29.35 -3.31 4.80
CA PRO A 14 30.21 -3.87 3.75
C PRO A 14 30.01 -5.37 3.73
N ARG A 15 29.86 -6.00 2.54
CA ARG A 15 29.62 -7.45 2.40
C ARG A 15 30.38 -8.20 3.48
N ALA A 16 29.69 -8.60 4.53
CA ALA A 16 30.33 -9.32 5.62
C ALA A 16 30.73 -10.67 5.00
N ASN A 17 32.02 -10.83 4.75
CA ASN A 17 32.67 -12.07 4.31
C ASN A 17 32.04 -12.70 3.06
N ALA A 18 32.46 -12.13 1.93
CA ALA A 18 32.31 -12.55 0.54
C ALA A 18 31.74 -13.97 0.33
N ILE A 19 30.43 -14.04 0.06
CA ILE A 19 29.87 -15.16 -0.67
C ILE A 19 30.60 -15.23 -2.02
N ASP A 20 31.30 -16.34 -2.25
CA ASP A 20 31.90 -16.64 -3.53
C ASP A 20 30.80 -17.05 -4.51
N PHE A 21 30.49 -16.17 -5.45
CA PHE A 21 29.51 -16.42 -6.49
C PHE A 21 30.10 -17.15 -7.71
N SER A 22 31.39 -17.49 -7.68
CA SER A 22 32.05 -18.32 -8.69
C SER A 22 32.10 -19.81 -8.30
N SER A 23 31.73 -20.15 -7.06
CA SER A 23 31.59 -21.52 -6.58
C SER A 23 30.14 -21.91 -6.32
N ALA A 24 29.91 -23.20 -6.03
CA ALA A 24 28.62 -23.64 -5.49
C ALA A 24 28.31 -22.87 -4.18
N PRO A 25 27.04 -22.47 -3.96
CA PRO A 25 26.68 -21.67 -2.79
C PRO A 25 26.83 -22.49 -1.50
N PRO A 26 27.27 -21.86 -0.39
CA PRO A 26 27.23 -22.48 0.93
C PRO A 26 25.77 -22.57 1.42
N ASN A 27 25.56 -23.08 2.65
CA ASN A 27 24.25 -23.03 3.28
C ASN A 27 23.83 -21.58 3.58
N LEU A 28 23.03 -20.98 2.68
CA LEU A 28 22.63 -19.58 2.73
C LEU A 28 21.75 -19.24 3.96
N THR A 29 21.13 -20.22 4.61
CA THR A 29 20.31 -19.97 5.82
C THR A 29 21.14 -19.56 7.04
N THR A 30 22.45 -19.75 6.98
CA THR A 30 23.39 -19.37 8.05
C THR A 30 23.85 -17.91 7.97
N LEU A 31 23.50 -17.22 6.89
CA LEU A 31 23.90 -15.84 6.67
C LEU A 31 23.07 -14.89 7.54
N GLY A 32 23.66 -13.76 7.93
CA GLY A 32 22.96 -12.71 8.65
C GLY A 32 21.86 -12.04 7.82
N ASN A 33 20.93 -11.38 8.52
CA ASN A 33 19.86 -10.62 7.89
C ASN A 33 20.41 -9.63 6.86
N ASN A 34 19.71 -9.51 5.72
CA ASN A 34 20.04 -8.59 4.62
C ASN A 34 21.41 -8.80 3.95
N SER A 35 22.17 -9.85 4.29
CA SER A 35 23.44 -10.20 3.63
C SER A 35 23.31 -10.42 2.11
N LEU A 36 22.14 -10.86 1.65
CA LEU A 36 21.79 -11.09 0.25
C LEU A 36 20.97 -9.96 -0.40
N PHE A 37 20.77 -8.83 0.29
CA PHE A 37 19.79 -7.81 -0.09
C PHE A 37 19.93 -7.31 -1.52
N THR A 38 21.16 -7.14 -2.02
CA THR A 38 21.40 -6.64 -3.39
C THR A 38 21.56 -7.75 -4.43
N HIS A 39 21.64 -9.01 -4.03
CA HIS A 39 22.08 -10.09 -4.91
C HIS A 39 21.07 -10.41 -6.02
N TRP A 40 19.79 -10.55 -5.66
CA TRP A 40 18.68 -10.81 -6.60
C TRP A 40 17.69 -9.65 -6.72
N ARG A 41 18.03 -8.48 -6.17
CA ARG A 41 17.11 -7.34 -6.11
C ARG A 41 16.97 -6.67 -7.47
N PRO A 42 15.74 -6.50 -7.99
CA PRO A 42 15.50 -5.77 -9.23
C PRO A 42 16.01 -4.32 -9.16
N LYS A 43 16.53 -3.80 -10.28
CA LYS A 43 17.02 -2.41 -10.41
C LYS A 43 16.23 -1.55 -11.39
N ALA A 44 15.38 -2.18 -12.22
CA ALA A 44 14.60 -1.53 -13.26
C ALA A 44 13.12 -1.90 -13.14
N HIS A 45 12.61 -1.94 -11.91
CA HIS A 45 11.21 -2.23 -11.56
C HIS A 45 10.82 -1.32 -10.40
N PHE A 46 9.53 -1.05 -10.27
CA PHE A 46 8.98 -0.46 -9.04
C PHE A 46 9.09 -1.49 -7.92
N ILE A 47 9.77 -1.15 -6.83
CA ILE A 47 9.94 -2.00 -5.66
C ILE A 47 10.15 -1.13 -4.43
N ALA A 48 9.54 -1.51 -3.31
CA ALA A 48 9.70 -0.86 -2.02
C ALA A 48 11.18 -0.76 -1.63
N PRO A 49 11.62 0.30 -0.95
CA PRO A 49 13.03 0.51 -0.56
C PRO A 49 13.67 -0.69 0.13
N ASN A 50 12.92 -1.43 0.95
CA ASN A 50 13.31 -2.65 1.64
C ASN A 50 12.06 -3.43 2.10
N SER A 51 12.26 -4.56 2.80
CA SER A 51 11.22 -5.28 3.55
C SER A 51 10.03 -5.80 2.71
N TRP A 52 8.91 -6.10 3.37
CA TRP A 52 7.70 -6.64 2.78
C TRP A 52 6.93 -5.56 2.02
N MET A 53 6.59 -5.90 0.78
CA MET A 53 5.58 -5.21 -0.01
C MET A 53 4.68 -6.23 -0.70
N ASN A 54 3.45 -5.85 -1.00
CA ASN A 54 2.57 -6.63 -1.86
C ASN A 54 1.77 -5.72 -2.80
N ASP A 55 0.45 -5.73 -2.70
CA ASP A 55 -0.50 -5.17 -3.66
C ASP A 55 -0.16 -3.71 -3.97
N PRO A 56 -0.12 -3.30 -5.25
CA PRO A 56 -0.18 -1.89 -5.59
C PRO A 56 -1.52 -1.33 -5.13
N MET A 57 -1.51 -0.12 -4.56
CA MET A 57 -2.71 0.58 -4.14
C MET A 57 -2.62 2.06 -4.52
N THR A 58 -3.77 2.73 -4.57
CA THR A 58 -3.88 4.18 -4.81
C THR A 58 -2.99 4.68 -5.96
N LEU A 59 -3.24 4.18 -7.16
CA LEU A 59 -2.62 4.68 -8.39
C LEU A 59 -3.41 5.90 -8.89
N TRP A 60 -2.75 7.06 -9.04
CA TRP A 60 -3.43 8.26 -9.52
C TRP A 60 -2.50 9.25 -10.22
N TYR A 61 -3.13 10.18 -10.95
CA TYR A 61 -2.45 11.20 -11.73
C TYR A 61 -2.78 12.59 -11.18
N LYS A 62 -1.75 13.39 -10.90
CA LYS A 62 -1.90 14.79 -10.54
C LYS A 62 -2.00 15.64 -11.81
N ALA A 63 -3.21 16.15 -12.06
CA ALA A 63 -3.55 16.78 -13.32
C ALA A 63 -2.87 18.14 -13.57
N ASP A 64 -2.52 18.90 -12.52
CA ASP A 64 -1.92 20.23 -12.68
C ASP A 64 -0.47 20.19 -13.19
N GLY A 65 0.21 19.05 -13.07
CA GLY A 65 1.61 18.86 -13.47
C GLY A 65 2.63 19.76 -12.76
N GLN A 66 2.23 20.54 -11.76
CA GLN A 66 3.12 21.52 -11.12
C GLN A 66 4.01 20.85 -10.07
N GLY A 67 5.27 21.24 -9.99
CA GLY A 67 6.21 20.72 -8.98
C GLY A 67 6.69 19.28 -9.21
N GLY A 68 6.40 18.67 -10.35
CA GLY A 68 6.80 17.30 -10.70
C GLY A 68 6.05 16.21 -9.91
N GLY A 69 6.40 14.96 -10.18
CA GLY A 69 5.77 13.77 -9.62
C GLY A 69 4.31 13.58 -10.06
N LYS A 70 4.02 13.77 -11.36
CA LYS A 70 2.63 13.73 -11.89
C LYS A 70 1.95 12.35 -11.74
N PHE A 71 2.72 11.26 -11.77
CA PHE A 71 2.22 9.91 -11.50
C PHE A 71 2.50 9.55 -10.05
N LYS A 72 1.47 9.08 -9.36
CA LYS A 72 1.53 8.64 -7.97
C LYS A 72 1.21 7.15 -7.93
N ALA A 73 2.07 6.37 -7.31
CA ALA A 73 1.85 4.96 -7.08
C ALA A 73 2.16 4.62 -5.64
N SER A 74 1.27 3.85 -5.03
CA SER A 74 1.45 3.36 -3.68
C SER A 74 1.37 1.85 -3.65
N TYR A 75 1.73 1.28 -2.52
CA TYR A 75 1.76 -0.16 -2.31
C TYR A 75 1.55 -0.47 -0.82
N GLN A 76 1.01 -1.65 -0.57
CA GLN A 76 0.97 -2.21 0.78
C GLN A 76 2.38 -2.51 1.26
N ALA A 77 2.72 -2.04 2.45
CA ALA A 77 4.05 -2.07 3.02
C ALA A 77 4.03 -2.52 4.49
N HIS A 78 5.05 -3.27 4.88
CA HIS A 78 5.36 -3.59 6.27
C HIS A 78 6.88 -3.40 6.51
N PRO A 79 7.31 -2.16 6.80
CA PRO A 79 8.73 -1.84 7.02
C PRO A 79 9.35 -2.69 8.12
N HIS A 80 10.65 -2.97 8.01
CA HIS A 80 11.44 -3.78 8.95
C HIS A 80 11.04 -5.25 9.09
N HIS A 81 10.11 -5.73 8.27
CA HIS A 81 9.64 -7.12 8.29
C HIS A 81 9.70 -7.74 6.90
N VAL A 82 9.79 -9.07 6.83
CA VAL A 82 9.78 -9.84 5.57
C VAL A 82 8.52 -10.69 5.42
N GLN A 83 7.53 -10.44 6.28
CA GLN A 83 6.24 -11.10 6.29
C GLN A 83 5.15 -10.05 6.42
N TRP A 84 3.95 -10.42 5.97
CA TRP A 84 2.76 -9.60 6.12
C TRP A 84 2.45 -9.26 7.59
N GLY A 85 1.99 -8.05 7.85
CA GLY A 85 1.58 -7.58 9.18
C GLY A 85 1.47 -6.06 9.22
N ASN A 86 0.67 -5.53 10.15
CA ASN A 86 0.47 -4.08 10.34
C ASN A 86 0.43 -3.27 9.03
N ILE A 87 -0.32 -3.78 8.05
CA ILE A 87 -0.21 -3.31 6.67
C ILE A 87 -0.60 -1.85 6.58
N SER A 88 0.23 -1.12 5.87
CA SER A 88 0.13 0.31 5.66
C SER A 88 0.40 0.65 4.20
N GLN A 89 0.08 1.86 3.79
CA GLN A 89 0.44 2.41 2.48
C GLN A 89 1.78 3.15 2.55
N ALA A 90 2.71 2.77 1.68
CA ALA A 90 3.85 3.60 1.30
C ALA A 90 3.68 4.05 -0.15
N SER A 91 4.23 5.23 -0.50
CA SER A 91 3.98 5.85 -1.80
C SER A 91 5.27 6.34 -2.46
N ALA A 92 5.25 6.41 -3.79
CA ALA A 92 6.29 7.02 -4.61
C ALA A 92 5.65 7.84 -5.75
N ALA A 93 6.41 8.80 -6.27
CA ALA A 93 6.00 9.66 -7.37
C ALA A 93 6.98 9.57 -8.53
N SER A 94 6.47 9.74 -9.75
CA SER A 94 7.24 9.70 -10.99
C SER A 94 6.73 10.73 -12.00
N ASP A 95 7.61 11.19 -12.88
CA ASP A 95 7.26 12.04 -14.02
C ASP A 95 7.24 11.29 -15.35
N ASP A 96 7.68 10.04 -15.38
CA ASP A 96 7.86 9.26 -16.61
C ASP A 96 7.48 7.77 -16.49
N LEU A 97 6.94 7.35 -15.34
CA LEU A 97 6.59 5.95 -14.98
C LEU A 97 7.79 4.99 -14.90
N ILE A 98 9.02 5.49 -15.05
CA ILE A 98 10.26 4.71 -15.08
C ILE A 98 11.10 5.02 -13.85
N HIS A 99 11.30 6.31 -13.58
CA HIS A 99 12.08 6.80 -12.45
C HIS A 99 11.15 7.23 -11.32
N TRP A 100 11.35 6.65 -10.15
CA TRP A 100 10.48 6.84 -8.99
C TRP A 100 11.24 7.47 -7.83
N LYS A 101 10.55 8.32 -7.09
CA LYS A 101 11.04 8.94 -5.84
C LYS A 101 10.03 8.65 -4.75
N ASP A 102 10.49 8.05 -3.65
CA ASP A 102 9.66 7.81 -2.47
C ASP A 102 9.10 9.11 -1.90
N VAL A 103 7.81 9.10 -1.55
CA VAL A 103 7.09 10.23 -0.96
C VAL A 103 6.26 9.76 0.24
N PRO A 104 6.57 10.22 1.48
CA PRO A 104 7.76 10.97 1.89
C PRO A 104 9.06 10.16 1.70
N SER A 105 10.22 10.74 2.05
CA SER A 105 11.49 10.02 1.95
C SER A 105 11.44 8.72 2.75
N TRP A 106 11.81 7.62 2.11
CA TRP A 106 11.88 6.30 2.73
C TRP A 106 12.84 6.23 3.92
N LYS A 107 13.82 7.15 4.01
CA LYS A 107 14.83 7.16 5.07
C LYS A 107 14.26 7.46 6.45
N ASP A 108 13.07 8.05 6.50
CA ASP A 108 12.38 8.38 7.75
C ASP A 108 11.41 7.26 8.19
N ASP A 109 11.36 6.14 7.45
CA ASP A 109 10.36 5.05 7.58
C ASP A 109 8.90 5.54 7.61
N ARG A 110 8.66 6.73 7.04
CA ARG A 110 7.33 7.34 7.06
C ARG A 110 6.42 6.70 6.01
N LEU A 111 5.26 6.27 6.49
CA LEU A 111 4.15 5.75 5.69
C LEU A 111 3.17 6.88 5.37
N THR A 112 2.49 6.80 4.23
CA THR A 112 1.52 7.83 3.81
C THR A 112 0.14 7.63 4.43
N LEU A 113 -0.24 6.37 4.69
CA LEU A 113 -1.47 5.99 5.38
C LEU A 113 -1.19 4.71 6.17
N TYR A 114 -1.57 4.64 7.43
CA TYR A 114 -1.24 3.52 8.32
C TYR A 114 -2.36 3.29 9.35
N PRO A 115 -2.47 2.10 9.97
CA PRO A 115 -3.46 1.81 11.01
C PRO A 115 -3.44 2.84 12.14
N SER A 116 -4.56 3.53 12.37
CA SER A 116 -4.62 4.61 13.37
C SER A 116 -6.02 4.93 13.89
N GLN A 117 -7.06 4.27 13.37
CA GLN A 117 -8.45 4.49 13.74
C GLN A 117 -9.12 3.16 14.13
N PRO A 118 -10.22 3.18 14.90
CA PRO A 118 -10.90 1.95 15.33
C PRO A 118 -11.27 0.98 14.18
N ASN A 119 -11.60 1.52 13.00
CA ASN A 119 -12.03 0.75 11.84
C ASN A 119 -10.88 0.24 10.94
N ASP A 120 -9.63 0.63 11.21
CA ASP A 120 -8.45 0.14 10.46
C ASP A 120 -7.27 -0.27 11.33
N ARG A 121 -7.49 -0.41 12.64
CA ARG A 121 -6.46 -0.68 13.66
C ARG A 121 -5.62 -1.94 13.43
N LEU A 122 -6.04 -2.86 12.57
CA LEU A 122 -5.29 -4.08 12.22
C LEU A 122 -4.72 -4.06 10.79
N GLY A 123 -5.03 -3.04 9.99
CA GLY A 123 -4.52 -2.93 8.62
C GLY A 123 -5.25 -1.87 7.80
N VAL A 124 -4.46 -1.19 6.97
CA VAL A 124 -4.91 -0.37 5.84
C VAL A 124 -4.66 -1.19 4.59
N PHE A 125 -5.69 -1.83 4.07
CA PHE A 125 -5.62 -2.66 2.87
C PHE A 125 -5.78 -1.79 1.62
N ASP A 126 -5.87 -2.44 0.46
CA ASP A 126 -5.94 -1.81 -0.84
C ASP A 126 -7.06 -0.76 -0.92
N GLY A 127 -6.87 0.19 -1.83
CA GLY A 127 -7.75 1.31 -2.05
C GLY A 127 -7.50 2.01 -3.39
N THR A 128 -8.50 2.77 -3.83
CA THR A 128 -8.44 3.55 -5.06
C THR A 128 -8.70 5.02 -4.78
N VAL A 129 -8.24 5.89 -5.67
CA VAL A 129 -8.33 7.35 -5.49
C VAL A 129 -9.42 7.93 -6.38
N ILE A 130 -10.28 8.72 -5.76
CA ILE A 130 -11.21 9.65 -6.41
C ILE A 130 -10.45 10.97 -6.58
N PRO A 131 -10.08 11.38 -7.82
CA PRO A 131 -9.20 12.54 -8.01
C PRO A 131 -9.78 13.87 -7.50
N LYS A 132 -11.11 14.01 -7.52
CA LYS A 132 -11.85 15.15 -6.96
C LYS A 132 -12.94 14.64 -6.03
N GLY A 133 -12.53 14.25 -4.82
CA GLY A 133 -13.40 13.70 -3.79
C GLY A 133 -13.82 14.73 -2.74
N TYR A 134 -13.61 14.38 -1.48
CA TYR A 134 -14.01 15.18 -0.32
C TYR A 134 -13.40 16.58 -0.37
N LYS A 135 -14.25 17.61 -0.25
CA LYS A 135 -13.88 19.04 -0.39
C LYS A 135 -13.12 19.38 -1.69
N GLY A 136 -13.28 18.55 -2.74
CA GLY A 136 -12.60 18.72 -4.02
C GLY A 136 -11.16 18.19 -4.06
N PHE A 137 -10.65 17.66 -2.95
CA PHE A 137 -9.30 17.07 -2.86
C PHE A 137 -9.26 15.62 -3.33
N PRO A 138 -8.10 15.11 -3.77
CA PRO A 138 -7.91 13.68 -3.99
C PRO A 138 -8.26 12.90 -2.73
N THR A 139 -9.11 11.89 -2.86
CA THR A 139 -9.66 11.11 -1.74
C THR A 139 -9.50 9.63 -2.04
N VAL A 140 -8.84 8.90 -1.15
CA VAL A 140 -8.78 7.44 -1.21
C VAL A 140 -10.04 6.85 -0.56
N ILE A 141 -10.62 5.85 -1.21
CA ILE A 141 -11.46 4.84 -0.58
C ILE A 141 -10.62 3.57 -0.40
N TYR A 142 -10.54 3.05 0.82
CA TYR A 142 -9.69 1.90 1.17
C TYR A 142 -10.39 0.93 2.12
N THR A 143 -9.97 -0.33 2.11
CA THR A 143 -10.39 -1.30 3.11
C THR A 143 -9.62 -1.09 4.42
N GLY A 144 -10.32 -0.79 5.51
CA GLY A 144 -9.79 -0.81 6.87
C GLY A 144 -10.14 -2.12 7.57
N VAL A 145 -9.17 -2.70 8.27
CA VAL A 145 -9.34 -3.97 9.00
C VAL A 145 -9.47 -3.74 10.49
N LYS A 146 -10.58 -4.22 11.05
CA LYS A 146 -10.91 -4.13 12.48
C LYS A 146 -10.65 -5.44 13.22
N TYR A 147 -10.86 -6.59 12.60
CA TYR A 147 -10.67 -7.91 13.22
C TYR A 147 -9.79 -8.83 12.36
N LEU A 148 -9.12 -9.79 12.98
CA LEU A 148 -8.32 -10.83 12.31
C LEU A 148 -8.51 -12.16 13.07
N PRO A 149 -8.33 -13.32 12.41
CA PRO A 149 -7.98 -13.48 10.99
C PRO A 149 -9.17 -13.18 10.05
N THR A 150 -8.87 -12.79 8.81
CA THR A 150 -9.83 -12.76 7.70
C THR A 150 -9.31 -13.67 6.58
N GLY A 151 -10.23 -14.31 5.84
CA GLY A 151 -9.86 -15.22 4.76
C GLY A 151 -11.06 -16.04 4.27
N TRP A 152 -11.01 -16.44 3.01
CA TRP A 152 -12.10 -17.16 2.35
C TRP A 152 -12.34 -18.57 2.88
N THR A 153 -11.35 -19.18 3.56
CA THR A 153 -11.42 -20.52 4.13
C THR A 153 -12.01 -20.57 5.55
N ILE A 154 -12.27 -19.41 6.17
CA ILE A 154 -12.75 -19.32 7.54
C ILE A 154 -14.10 -18.60 7.61
N PRO A 155 -14.93 -18.83 8.65
CA PRO A 155 -16.15 -18.07 8.85
C PRO A 155 -15.85 -16.57 8.96
N TYR A 156 -16.50 -15.76 8.11
CA TYR A 156 -16.33 -14.31 8.11
C TYR A 156 -17.05 -13.68 9.31
N THR A 157 -16.35 -12.81 10.04
CA THR A 157 -16.97 -11.99 11.09
C THR A 157 -17.39 -10.64 10.48
N PRO A 158 -18.70 -10.30 10.46
CA PRO A 158 -19.17 -9.02 9.90
C PRO A 158 -18.46 -7.81 10.53
N GLY A 159 -18.18 -6.80 9.72
CA GLY A 159 -17.41 -5.62 10.15
C GLY A 159 -15.91 -5.84 10.36
N THR A 160 -15.37 -7.00 9.94
CA THR A 160 -13.92 -7.25 9.91
C THR A 160 -13.21 -6.33 8.93
N GLU A 161 -13.71 -6.28 7.69
CA GLU A 161 -13.26 -5.39 6.63
C GLU A 161 -14.33 -4.32 6.40
N THR A 162 -13.94 -3.04 6.46
CA THR A 162 -14.84 -1.89 6.27
C THR A 162 -14.26 -0.94 5.24
N GLN A 163 -15.11 -0.22 4.50
CA GLN A 163 -14.63 0.78 3.53
C GLN A 163 -14.54 2.15 4.21
N ASN A 164 -13.36 2.75 4.14
CA ASN A 164 -13.03 4.01 4.81
C ASN A 164 -12.54 5.04 3.78
N LEU A 165 -12.59 6.31 4.15
CA LEU A 165 -12.17 7.42 3.31
C LEU A 165 -11.05 8.23 3.97
N ALA A 166 -10.08 8.67 3.19
CA ALA A 166 -9.11 9.67 3.58
C ALA A 166 -8.81 10.62 2.42
N TRP A 167 -8.48 11.89 2.69
CA TRP A 167 -8.14 12.86 1.65
C TRP A 167 -6.74 13.44 1.89
N THR A 168 -6.12 13.93 0.82
CA THR A 168 -4.81 14.57 0.88
C THR A 168 -4.90 16.02 0.41
N GLU A 169 -4.18 16.90 1.08
CA GLU A 169 -4.03 18.32 0.72
C GLU A 169 -2.59 18.64 0.24
N ASP A 170 -1.71 17.63 0.24
CA ASP A 170 -0.27 17.75 0.00
C ASP A 170 0.23 16.70 -1.01
N ASP A 171 -0.57 16.46 -2.05
CA ASP A 171 -0.23 15.59 -3.18
C ASP A 171 0.11 14.13 -2.80
N GLY A 172 -0.59 13.62 -1.79
CA GLY A 172 -0.48 12.23 -1.31
C GLY A 172 0.68 11.98 -0.35
N VAL A 173 1.37 13.02 0.12
CA VAL A 173 2.42 12.88 1.14
C VAL A 173 1.80 12.52 2.49
N THR A 174 0.65 13.09 2.82
CA THR A 174 -0.16 12.70 3.98
C THR A 174 -1.62 12.52 3.62
N TRP A 175 -2.29 11.63 4.34
CA TRP A 175 -3.73 11.36 4.19
C TRP A 175 -4.45 11.58 5.51
N LYS A 176 -5.45 12.46 5.50
CA LYS A 176 -6.32 12.75 6.63
C LYS A 176 -7.54 11.84 6.54
N LYS A 177 -7.73 10.95 7.51
CA LYS A 177 -8.89 10.05 7.55
C LYS A 177 -10.14 10.82 7.91
N LEU A 178 -11.24 10.54 7.23
CA LEU A 178 -12.55 11.00 7.66
C LEU A 178 -12.93 10.26 8.94
N GLU A 179 -13.49 11.00 9.91
CA GLU A 179 -14.05 10.38 11.09
C GLU A 179 -15.16 9.42 10.68
N THR A 180 -15.13 8.23 11.26
CA THR A 180 -16.12 7.19 11.02
C THR A 180 -17.46 7.65 11.57
N ASN A 181 -18.35 8.10 10.69
CA ASN A 181 -19.72 8.42 11.05
C ASN A 181 -20.59 7.16 10.85
N PRO A 182 -21.33 6.70 11.89
CA PRO A 182 -22.19 5.51 11.84
C PRO A 182 -23.19 5.50 10.68
N SER A 183 -23.59 6.65 10.15
CA SER A 183 -24.52 6.72 9.02
C SER A 183 -23.96 6.21 7.69
N TRP A 184 -22.62 6.12 7.55
CA TRP A 184 -21.96 5.63 6.33
C TRP A 184 -21.79 4.10 6.33
N GLU A 185 -22.05 3.44 7.45
CA GLU A 185 -22.01 1.98 7.58
C GLU A 185 -22.90 1.31 6.52
N TRP A 186 -24.07 1.88 6.25
CA TRP A 186 -25.02 1.35 5.26
C TRP A 186 -24.59 1.44 3.80
N LEU A 187 -23.66 2.34 3.45
CA LEU A 187 -23.19 2.49 2.07
C LEU A 187 -22.24 1.35 1.66
N PHE A 188 -21.66 0.64 2.63
CA PHE A 188 -20.62 -0.36 2.37
C PHE A 188 -20.85 -1.72 3.06
N GLN A 189 -21.90 -1.86 3.88
CA GLN A 189 -22.25 -3.09 4.62
C GLN A 189 -23.45 -3.85 4.04
N SER A 190 -23.63 -3.88 2.72
CA SER A 190 -24.55 -4.87 2.14
C SER A 190 -23.93 -6.26 2.31
N THR A 191 -24.61 -7.18 2.98
CA THR A 191 -24.10 -8.54 3.25
C THR A 191 -23.72 -9.33 1.98
N THR A 192 -24.28 -8.95 0.83
CA THR A 192 -23.93 -9.49 -0.49
C THR A 192 -22.65 -8.85 -1.06
N ILE A 193 -22.42 -7.56 -0.80
CA ILE A 193 -21.23 -6.81 -1.22
C ILE A 193 -20.05 -7.10 -0.28
N GLU A 194 -20.27 -7.22 1.03
CA GLU A 194 -19.23 -7.63 2.00
C GLU A 194 -18.61 -8.98 1.66
N ARG A 195 -19.35 -9.90 1.04
CA ARG A 195 -18.80 -11.22 0.61
C ARG A 195 -18.05 -11.19 -0.72
N LEU A 196 -18.23 -10.14 -1.54
CA LEU A 196 -17.68 -10.04 -2.89
C LEU A 196 -16.65 -8.91 -3.06
N THR A 197 -16.61 -7.92 -2.16
CA THR A 197 -15.78 -6.70 -2.29
C THR A 197 -15.10 -6.28 -0.98
N ALA A 198 -15.03 -7.14 0.04
CA ALA A 198 -14.46 -6.77 1.35
C ALA A 198 -13.00 -6.32 1.27
N SER A 199 -12.21 -6.87 0.34
CA SER A 199 -10.85 -6.44 0.03
C SER A 199 -10.83 -5.83 -1.37
N ASN A 200 -10.36 -4.58 -1.48
CA ASN A 200 -9.99 -3.92 -2.74
C ASN A 200 -11.17 -3.20 -3.45
N PRO A 201 -11.58 -2.01 -2.98
CA PRO A 201 -12.58 -1.20 -3.67
C PRO A 201 -12.05 -0.74 -5.03
N GLY A 202 -12.77 -1.08 -6.12
CA GLY A 202 -12.44 -0.63 -7.48
C GLY A 202 -12.29 -1.74 -8.53
N VAL A 203 -12.42 -3.02 -8.15
CA VAL A 203 -12.51 -4.12 -9.13
C VAL A 203 -13.92 -4.13 -9.75
N PRO A 204 -14.08 -4.05 -11.09
CA PRO A 204 -15.39 -4.21 -11.72
C PRO A 204 -15.94 -5.63 -11.46
N VAL A 205 -17.08 -5.72 -10.77
CA VAL A 205 -17.82 -6.98 -10.64
C VAL A 205 -18.71 -7.13 -11.88
N PRO A 206 -18.74 -8.30 -12.54
CA PRO A 206 -19.66 -8.54 -13.66
C PRO A 206 -21.11 -8.28 -13.24
N PRO A 207 -21.95 -7.67 -14.10
CA PRO A 207 -23.34 -7.38 -13.81
C PRO A 207 -24.16 -8.68 -13.89
N THR A 208 -24.06 -9.54 -12.89
CA THR A 208 -25.02 -10.63 -12.69
C THR A 208 -25.54 -10.58 -11.27
N THR A 209 -26.84 -10.29 -11.17
CA THR A 209 -27.71 -10.32 -9.99
C THR A 209 -27.62 -9.15 -9.00
N PHE A 210 -28.00 -7.95 -9.45
CA PHE A 210 -28.60 -6.95 -8.57
C PHE A 210 -30.13 -7.09 -8.66
N ASN A 211 -30.77 -7.64 -7.63
CA ASN A 211 -32.23 -7.58 -7.47
C ASN A 211 -32.53 -7.01 -6.08
N GLY A 212 -32.24 -5.71 -5.92
CA GLY A 212 -32.44 -5.00 -4.66
C GLY A 212 -33.91 -4.65 -4.46
N THR A 213 -34.66 -5.45 -3.71
CA THR A 213 -35.86 -4.96 -3.00
C THR A 213 -35.43 -4.40 -1.64
N ARG A 214 -35.75 -3.12 -1.39
CA ARG A 214 -35.59 -2.50 -0.06
C ARG A 214 -36.44 -3.25 0.99
N PRO A 215 -35.91 -3.56 2.18
CA PRO A 215 -36.74 -3.70 3.37
C PRO A 215 -37.19 -2.29 3.84
N MET A 216 -38.45 -2.19 4.29
CA MET A 216 -38.97 -1.00 4.98
C MET A 216 -38.29 -0.80 6.34
#